data_AF-A0A699X7V1-F1
#
_entry.id   AF-A0A699X7V1-F1
#
_cell.length_a   1.000
_cell.length_b   1.000
_cell.length_c   1.000
_cell.angle_alpha   90.00
_cell.angle_beta   90.00
_cell.angle_gamma   90.00
#
_symmetry.space_group_name_H-M   'P 1'
#
loop_
_entity.id
_entity.type
_entity.pdbx_description
1 polymer ?
#
loop_
_entity_poly.entity_id
_entity_poly.type
_entity_poly.pdbx_seq_one_letter_code
_entity_poly.pdbx_strand_id
1 'polypeptide(L)'
;RIRYSGSPVPLSFTEADDKQQVLLLDFKGAGEPTITALPVPVTRRLQRFHGELDEVEAAIIAFDNEAFDLVAWADVLVKSDEAPAEVQRRVRAA
;
A
#
# COMPACT_ATOMS: atom_id res chain seq x y z
N ARG A 1 18.08 17.95 -16.21
CA ARG A 1 16.87 17.09 -16.05
C ARG A 1 16.43 17.11 -14.58
N ILE A 2 15.14 17.14 -14.30
CA ILE A 2 14.59 17.06 -12.93
C ILE A 2 13.88 15.70 -12.77
N ARG A 3 14.06 15.06 -11.62
CA ARG A 3 13.47 13.75 -11.28
C ARG A 3 13.02 13.77 -9.82
N TYR A 4 11.87 13.14 -9.56
CA TYR A 4 11.42 12.80 -8.21
C TYR A 4 11.78 11.34 -7.96
N SER A 5 12.43 11.05 -6.84
CA SER A 5 12.71 9.68 -6.41
C SER A 5 11.47 8.95 -5.92
N GLY A 6 10.45 9.69 -5.47
CA GLY A 6 9.37 9.16 -4.65
C GLY A 6 9.82 8.97 -3.19
N SER A 7 8.90 8.51 -2.37
CA SER A 7 9.18 8.02 -1.02
C SER A 7 9.77 6.60 -1.08
N PRO A 8 10.65 6.21 -0.14
CA PRO A 8 11.17 4.84 -0.10
C PRO A 8 10.19 3.85 0.54
N VAL A 9 9.14 4.35 1.19
CA VAL A 9 8.06 3.58 1.82
C VAL A 9 6.72 4.26 1.52
N PRO A 10 5.60 3.52 1.46
CA PRO A 10 4.29 4.13 1.31
C PRO A 10 3.99 5.06 2.49
N LEU A 11 3.58 6.30 2.20
CA LEU A 11 3.19 7.31 3.20
C LEU A 11 1.66 7.39 3.36
N SER A 12 0.92 6.73 2.48
CA SER A 12 -0.54 6.66 2.51
C SER A 12 -1.06 5.37 1.87
N PHE A 13 -2.31 5.00 2.17
CA PHE A 13 -2.95 3.81 1.59
C PHE A 13 -3.20 3.89 0.09
N THR A 14 -3.20 5.09 -0.49
CA THR A 14 -3.31 5.24 -1.95
C THR A 14 -2.06 4.77 -2.70
N GLU A 15 -0.92 4.70 -2.00
CA GLU A 15 0.38 4.23 -2.51
C GLU A 15 0.59 2.71 -2.28
N ALA A 16 -0.44 1.98 -1.83
CA ALA A 16 -0.32 0.56 -1.46
C ALA A 16 0.23 -0.34 -2.59
N ASP A 17 -0.08 -0.01 -3.84
CA ASP A 17 0.33 -0.75 -5.03
C ASP A 17 1.55 -0.11 -5.75
N ASP A 18 2.07 0.99 -5.21
CA ASP A 18 3.16 1.73 -5.83
C ASP A 18 4.50 1.01 -5.64
N LYS A 19 5.28 0.96 -6.73
CA LYS A 19 6.63 0.41 -6.71
C LYS A 19 7.62 1.46 -6.23
N GLN A 20 7.91 1.42 -4.93
CA GLN A 20 8.88 2.31 -4.32
C GLN A 20 10.30 2.01 -4.83
N GLN A 21 11.09 3.08 -4.97
CA GLN A 21 12.43 3.01 -5.53
C GLN A 21 13.36 4.05 -4.90
N VAL A 22 14.66 3.82 -5.04
CA VAL A 22 15.69 4.84 -4.87
C VAL A 22 16.42 5.02 -6.19
N LEU A 23 16.83 6.26 -6.48
CA LEU A 23 17.58 6.59 -7.70
C LEU A 23 19.07 6.67 -7.37
N LEU A 24 19.86 5.76 -7.94
CA LEU A 24 21.31 5.82 -7.93
C LEU A 24 21.78 6.67 -9.12
N LEU A 25 22.57 7.71 -8.84
CA LEU A 25 23.11 8.61 -9.86
C LEU A 25 24.64 8.47 -9.91
N ASP A 26 25.13 8.00 -11.05
CA ASP A 26 26.56 7.88 -11.32
C ASP A 26 27.05 9.01 -12.22
N PHE A 27 27.91 9.88 -11.68
CA PHE A 27 28.50 11.01 -12.41
C PHE A 27 29.88 10.63 -12.95
N LYS A 28 30.08 10.76 -14.26
CA LYS A 28 31.40 10.63 -14.91
C LYS A 28 31.84 11.99 -15.46
N GLY A 29 32.27 12.87 -14.56
CA GLY A 29 32.68 14.24 -14.89
C GLY A 29 31.49 15.21 -15.01
N ALA A 30 31.61 16.22 -15.87
CA ALA A 30 30.65 17.32 -15.97
C ALA A 30 29.37 17.01 -16.79
N GLY A 31 29.22 15.77 -17.28
CA GLY A 31 28.09 15.35 -18.10
C GLY A 31 26.85 14.95 -17.30
N GLU A 32 25.79 14.53 -18.01
CA GLU A 32 24.60 13.99 -17.36
C GLU A 32 24.93 12.68 -16.61
N PRO A 33 24.39 12.48 -15.39
CA PRO A 33 24.60 11.24 -14.66
C PRO A 33 23.86 10.09 -15.33
N THR A 34 24.42 8.89 -15.20
CA THR A 34 23.64 7.66 -15.43
C THR A 34 22.68 7.49 -14.25
N ILE A 35 21.39 7.30 -14.53
CA ILE A 35 20.36 7.16 -13.49
C ILE A 35 19.86 5.73 -13.49
N THR A 36 20.02 5.04 -12.37
CA THR A 36 19.55 3.66 -12.16
C THR A 36 18.47 3.64 -11.08
N ALA A 37 17.31 3.07 -11.40
CA ALA A 37 16.24 2.84 -10.44
C ALA A 37 16.47 1.52 -9.69
N LEU A 38 16.59 1.58 -8.37
CA LEU A 38 16.72 0.40 -7.51
C LEU A 38 15.41 0.21 -6.75
N PRO A 39 14.72 -0.93 -6.88
CA PRO A 39 13.46 -1.17 -6.17
C PRO A 39 13.70 -1.28 -4.67
N VAL A 40 12.80 -0.70 -3.87
CA VAL A 40 12.79 -0.87 -2.42
C VAL A 40 11.88 -2.05 -2.07
N PRO A 41 12.37 -3.07 -1.33
CA PRO A 41 11.53 -4.16 -0.86
C PRO A 41 10.42 -3.67 0.07
N VAL A 42 9.21 -4.19 -0.10
CA VAL A 42 8.08 -3.90 0.78
C VAL A 42 8.17 -4.82 2.00
N THR A 43 8.26 -4.26 3.20
CA THR A 43 8.38 -5.02 4.46
C THR A 43 7.05 -5.18 5.20
N ARG A 44 6.11 -4.26 4.99
CA ARG A 44 4.72 -4.34 5.50
C ARG A 44 3.77 -3.96 4.38
N ARG A 45 2.76 -4.80 4.14
CA ARG A 45 1.71 -4.55 3.17
C ARG A 45 0.70 -3.53 3.71
N LEU A 46 0.32 -2.58 2.87
CA LEU A 46 -0.88 -1.77 3.05
C LEU A 46 -1.98 -2.35 2.16
N GLN A 47 -3.19 -2.50 2.67
CA GLN A 47 -4.32 -3.04 1.93
C GLN A 47 -5.53 -2.12 2.06
N ARG A 48 -6.27 -1.95 0.98
CA ARG A 48 -7.55 -1.22 0.96
C ARG A 48 -8.69 -2.19 0.74
N PHE A 49 -9.72 -2.11 1.58
CA PHE A 49 -10.97 -2.87 1.47
C PHE A 49 -12.13 -1.90 1.36
N HIS A 50 -12.51 -1.59 0.12
CA HIS A 50 -13.51 -0.57 -0.16
C HIS A 50 -14.66 -1.19 -0.96
N GLY A 51 -15.89 -1.02 -0.50
CA GLY A 51 -17.06 -1.63 -1.15
C GLY A 51 -18.31 -1.60 -0.29
N GLU A 52 -19.31 -2.39 -0.69
CA GLU A 52 -20.45 -2.68 0.17
C GLU A 52 -20.02 -3.57 1.35
N LEU A 53 -20.77 -3.55 2.46
CA LEU A 53 -20.39 -4.25 3.70
C LEU A 53 -20.08 -5.75 3.49
N ASP A 54 -20.92 -6.47 2.76
CA ASP A 54 -20.73 -7.89 2.49
C ASP A 54 -19.49 -8.17 1.61
N GLU A 55 -19.19 -7.27 0.67
CA GLU A 55 -18.01 -7.38 -0.21
C GLU A 55 -16.72 -7.15 0.58
N VAL A 56 -16.73 -6.15 1.46
CA VAL A 56 -15.59 -5.82 2.32
C VAL A 56 -15.29 -6.97 3.28
N GLU A 57 -16.31 -7.56 3.90
CA GLU A 57 -16.13 -8.72 4.78
C GLU A 57 -15.56 -9.92 4.03
N ALA A 58 -16.13 -10.25 2.86
CA ALA A 58 -15.62 -11.33 2.04
C ALA A 58 -14.16 -11.09 1.63
N ALA A 59 -13.80 -9.85 1.29
CA ALA A 59 -12.44 -9.49 0.92
C ALA A 59 -11.45 -9.56 2.09
N ILE A 60 -11.86 -9.18 3.31
CA ILE A 60 -11.03 -9.30 4.53
C ILE A 60 -10.78 -10.78 4.84
N ILE A 61 -11.83 -11.61 4.84
CA ILE A 61 -11.73 -13.05 5.15
C ILE A 61 -10.85 -13.77 4.12
N ALA A 62 -10.94 -13.38 2.85
CA ALA A 62 -10.15 -13.98 1.77
C ALA A 62 -8.72 -13.41 1.67
N PHE A 63 -8.35 -12.42 2.50
CA PHE A 63 -7.08 -11.72 2.37
C PHE A 63 -5.90 -12.58 2.86
N ASP A 64 -4.94 -12.76 1.96
CA ASP A 64 -3.69 -13.47 2.24
C ASP A 64 -2.51 -12.49 2.45
N ASN A 65 -1.82 -12.68 3.57
CA ASN A 65 -0.61 -11.95 3.95
C ASN A 65 0.58 -12.90 4.25
N GLU A 66 0.53 -14.17 3.84
CA GLU A 66 1.58 -15.16 4.12
C GLU A 66 2.97 -14.77 3.59
N ALA A 67 3.02 -13.97 2.53
CA ALA A 67 4.28 -13.49 1.94
C ALA A 67 5.01 -12.43 2.80
N PHE A 68 4.41 -11.96 3.90
CA PHE A 68 4.96 -10.88 4.73
C PHE A 68 5.00 -11.27 6.22
N ASP A 69 6.15 -11.04 6.86
CA ASP A 69 6.32 -11.30 8.30
C ASP A 69 5.49 -10.36 9.18
N LEU A 70 5.22 -9.14 8.68
CA LEU A 70 4.46 -8.13 9.40
C LEU A 70 2.99 -8.19 8.99
N VAL A 71 2.11 -8.14 10.00
CA VAL A 71 0.67 -7.98 9.80
C VAL A 71 0.41 -6.76 8.92
N ALA A 72 -0.39 -6.96 7.87
CA ALA A 72 -0.81 -5.88 6.98
C ALA A 72 -1.57 -4.81 7.74
N TRP A 73 -1.45 -3.56 7.28
CA TRP A 73 -2.35 -2.51 7.70
C TRP A 73 -3.48 -2.37 6.70
N ALA A 74 -4.69 -2.16 7.20
CA ALA A 74 -5.89 -2.08 6.39
C ALA A 74 -6.53 -0.69 6.50
N ASP A 75 -6.93 -0.16 5.35
CA ASP A 75 -7.87 0.95 5.22
C ASP A 75 -9.20 0.40 4.74
N VAL A 76 -10.24 0.60 5.54
CA VAL A 76 -11.57 0.00 5.32
C VAL A 76 -12.58 1.10 5.10
N LEU A 77 -13.22 1.10 3.93
CA LEU A 77 -14.25 2.07 3.55
C LEU A 77 -15.50 1.33 3.11
N VAL A 78 -16.51 1.37 3.97
CA VAL A 78 -17.76 0.63 3.77
C VAL A 78 -18.87 1.57 3.34
N LYS A 79 -19.62 1.16 2.31
CA LYS A 79 -20.95 1.67 2.00
C LYS A 79 -21.99 0.74 2.62
N SER A 80 -22.90 1.31 3.40
CA SER A 80 -23.94 0.55 4.10
C SER A 80 -25.01 1.50 4.65
N ASP A 81 -26.26 1.04 4.70
CA ASP A 81 -27.36 1.69 5.42
C ASP A 81 -27.41 1.25 6.90
N GLU A 82 -26.55 0.32 7.31
CA GLU A 82 -26.46 -0.16 8.70
C GLU A 82 -25.91 0.91 9.65
N ALA A 83 -26.20 0.74 10.95
CA ALA A 83 -25.63 1.61 11.97
C ALA A 83 -24.09 1.48 12.00
N PRO A 84 -23.31 2.56 12.23
CA PRO A 84 -21.85 2.49 12.26
C PRO A 84 -21.28 1.47 13.26
N ALA A 85 -21.98 1.22 14.38
CA ALA A 85 -21.59 0.20 15.36
C ALA A 85 -21.74 -1.24 14.82
N GLU A 86 -22.75 -1.48 13.97
CA GLU A 86 -22.96 -2.75 13.28
C GLU A 86 -21.83 -3.00 12.28
N VAL A 87 -21.55 -2.01 11.42
CA VAL A 87 -20.45 -2.05 10.44
C VAL A 87 -19.13 -2.35 11.15
N GLN A 88 -18.80 -1.62 12.22
CA GLN A 88 -17.56 -1.87 12.98
C GLN A 88 -17.50 -3.26 13.60
N ARG A 89 -18.64 -3.78 14.10
CA ARG A 89 -18.67 -5.11 14.69
C ARG A 89 -18.37 -6.18 13.64
N ARG A 90 -19.02 -6.12 12.48
CA ARG A 90 -18.84 -7.11 11.43
C ARG A 90 -17.45 -7.04 10.80
N VAL A 91 -16.93 -5.84 10.52
CA VAL A 91 -15.55 -5.64 10.01
C VAL A 91 -14.48 -6.16 10.99
N ARG A 92 -14.70 -6.09 12.31
CA ARG A 92 -13.76 -6.64 13.31
C ARG A 92 -13.85 -8.17 13.47
N ALA A 93 -14.96 -8.76 13.05
CA ALA A 93 -15.20 -10.19 13.13
C ALA A 93 -14.77 -10.93 11.86
N ALA A 94 -14.71 -10.23 10.73
CA ALA A 94 -14.06 -10.65 9.49
C ALA A 94 -12.54 -10.73 9.68
#